data_AF-A0A6C0BCJ5-F1
#
_entry.id   AF-A0A6C0BCJ5-F1
#
_cell.length_a   1.000
_cell.length_b   1.000
_cell.length_c   1.000
_cell.angle_alpha   90.00
_cell.angle_beta   90.00
_cell.angle_gamma   90.00
#
_symmetry.space_group_name_H-M   'P 1'
#
loop_
_entity.id
_entity.type
_entity.pdbx_description
1 polymer ?
#
loop_
_entity_poly.entity_id
_entity_poly.type
_entity_poly.pdbx_seq_one_letter_code
_entity_poly.pdbx_strand_id
1 'polypeptide(L)'
;MSTNIYILRLQQGRFYIGRSANPMKRYQEHLEGRGSAWTRKFRPLGIEKVFENASPFDEDKFTKEYMAKYGLDRVRGGVYVAMELDVAQRDSLTRELWGAKDHCIRCGYPGHFFQACKAKVASNGRRLVWDCEACTSMFENEAEWKSHEMKCWRYKMRIAVCYRCGRRGHFSVDCFARRDLSGNILIIK
;
A
#
# COMPACT_ATOMS: atom_id res chain seq x y z
N MET A 1 -22.50 -3.49 18.90
CA MET A 1 -22.20 -4.76 18.18
C MET A 1 -20.80 -5.18 18.57
N SER A 2 -20.61 -6.40 19.08
CA SER A 2 -19.27 -6.93 19.36
C SER A 2 -18.57 -7.25 18.04
N THR A 3 -17.34 -6.76 17.89
CA THR A 3 -16.50 -7.02 16.72
C THR A 3 -15.40 -7.96 17.18
N ASN A 4 -15.34 -9.18 16.63
CA ASN A 4 -14.30 -10.14 16.96
C ASN A 4 -13.42 -10.40 15.74
N ILE A 5 -12.12 -10.58 15.94
CA ILE A 5 -11.19 -11.03 14.89
C ILE A 5 -10.93 -12.51 15.09
N TYR A 6 -10.96 -13.28 14.01
CA TYR A 6 -10.61 -14.69 14.02
C TYR A 6 -9.52 -14.98 13.01
N ILE A 7 -8.69 -15.96 13.34
CA ILE A 7 -7.59 -16.42 12.50
C ILE A 7 -7.83 -17.89 12.21
N LEU A 8 -7.90 -18.23 10.92
CA LEU A 8 -8.03 -19.59 10.45
C LEU A 8 -6.68 -20.10 9.96
N ARG A 9 -6.30 -21.30 10.41
CA ARG A 9 -5.23 -22.07 9.80
C ARG A 9 -5.80 -22.84 8.63
N LEU A 10 -5.17 -22.74 7.46
CA LEU A 10 -5.59 -23.40 6.23
C LEU A 10 -4.57 -24.45 5.79
N GLN A 11 -4.95 -25.25 4.80
CA GLN A 11 -4.05 -26.18 4.13
C GLN A 11 -2.80 -25.47 3.55
N GLN A 12 -1.72 -26.24 3.38
CA GLN A 12 -0.44 -25.78 2.82
C GLN A 12 0.20 -24.61 3.60
N GLY A 13 -0.02 -24.56 4.92
CA GLY A 13 0.60 -23.55 5.79
C GLY A 13 0.14 -22.11 5.53
N ARG A 14 -1.10 -21.93 5.05
CA ARG A 14 -1.70 -20.62 4.78
C ARG A 14 -2.65 -20.20 5.90
N PHE A 15 -2.95 -18.91 5.95
CA PHE A 15 -3.79 -18.31 6.98
C PHE A 15 -4.83 -17.39 6.36
N TYR A 16 -5.97 -17.27 7.04
CA TYR A 16 -7.00 -16.28 6.76
C TYR A 16 -7.38 -15.54 8.04
N ILE A 17 -7.36 -14.22 7.98
CA ILE A 17 -7.79 -13.35 9.07
C ILE A 17 -9.13 -12.76 8.64
N GLY A 18 -10.10 -12.79 9.54
CA GLY A 18 -11.42 -12.25 9.27
C GLY A 18 -12.04 -11.61 10.50
N ARG A 19 -13.03 -10.77 10.25
CA ARG A 19 -13.84 -10.12 11.28
C ARG A 19 -15.27 -10.68 11.29
N SER A 20 -15.83 -10.95 12.46
CA SER A 20 -17.22 -11.43 12.62
C SER A 20 -17.73 -11.19 14.04
N ALA A 21 -19.03 -10.93 14.20
CA ALA A 21 -19.68 -10.97 15.51
C ALA A 21 -19.77 -12.40 16.08
N ASN A 22 -19.82 -13.41 15.21
CA ASN A 22 -19.80 -14.82 15.59
C ASN A 22 -18.74 -15.58 14.76
N PRO A 23 -17.50 -15.67 15.27
CA PRO A 23 -16.41 -16.40 14.63
C PRO A 23 -16.72 -17.88 14.35
N MET A 24 -17.42 -18.56 15.25
CA MET A 24 -17.68 -19.99 15.11
C MET A 24 -18.66 -20.29 13.98
N LYS A 25 -19.74 -19.52 13.88
CA LYS A 25 -20.66 -19.57 12.74
C LYS A 25 -19.92 -19.27 11.43
N ARG A 26 -19.07 -18.24 11.43
CA ARG A 26 -18.33 -17.86 10.24
C ARG A 26 -17.35 -18.94 9.79
N TYR A 27 -16.70 -19.61 10.74
CA TYR A 27 -15.85 -20.77 10.47
C TYR A 27 -16.62 -21.92 9.81
N GLN A 28 -17.82 -22.25 10.28
CA GLN A 28 -18.68 -23.25 9.63
C GLN A 28 -19.01 -22.87 8.17
N GLU A 29 -19.36 -21.61 7.92
CA GLU A 29 -19.61 -21.10 6.56
C GLU A 29 -18.37 -21.27 5.65
N HIS A 30 -17.15 -21.07 6.19
CA HIS A 30 -15.91 -21.32 5.45
C HIS A 30 -15.72 -22.82 5.12
N LEU A 31 -16.05 -23.73 6.04
CA LEU A 31 -15.98 -25.18 5.81
C LEU A 31 -16.94 -25.62 4.69
N GLU A 32 -18.15 -25.07 4.69
CA GLU A 32 -19.18 -25.31 3.67
C GLU A 32 -18.86 -24.66 2.31
N GLY A 33 -17.75 -23.93 2.19
CA GLY A 33 -17.36 -23.27 0.95
C GLY A 33 -18.09 -21.97 0.66
N ARG A 34 -18.81 -21.41 1.64
CA ARG A 34 -19.46 -20.07 1.58
C ARG A 34 -18.53 -18.94 2.07
N GLY A 35 -17.24 -19.25 2.19
CA GLY A 35 -16.19 -18.33 2.60
C GLY A 35 -15.60 -17.49 1.46
N SER A 36 -14.49 -16.81 1.77
CA SER A 36 -13.70 -16.06 0.79
C SER A 36 -13.11 -16.98 -0.29
N ALA A 37 -12.80 -16.42 -1.47
CA ALA A 37 -12.10 -17.16 -2.54
C ALA A 37 -10.82 -17.85 -2.04
N TRP A 38 -10.07 -17.18 -1.15
CA TRP A 38 -8.89 -17.72 -0.51
C TRP A 38 -9.16 -19.01 0.28
N THR A 39 -10.18 -19.00 1.16
CA THR A 39 -10.56 -20.17 1.96
C THR A 39 -11.26 -21.28 1.18
N ARG A 40 -11.83 -20.97 0.01
CA ARG A 40 -12.32 -21.98 -0.93
C ARG A 40 -11.17 -22.70 -1.63
N LYS A 41 -10.13 -21.96 -2.03
CA LYS A 41 -8.92 -22.53 -2.64
C LYS A 41 -8.09 -23.33 -1.63
N PHE A 42 -7.94 -22.80 -0.41
CA PHE A 42 -7.19 -23.43 0.67
C PHE A 42 -8.13 -23.73 1.83
N ARG A 43 -8.53 -25.00 1.95
CA ARG A 43 -9.56 -25.38 2.93
C ARG A 43 -9.09 -25.08 4.36
N PRO A 44 -9.98 -24.56 5.22
CA PRO A 44 -9.68 -24.40 6.64
C PRO A 44 -9.40 -25.74 7.32
N LEU A 45 -8.39 -25.76 8.18
CA LEU A 45 -8.06 -26.87 9.07
C LEU A 45 -8.60 -26.64 10.48
N GLY A 46 -8.79 -25.38 10.88
CA GLY A 46 -9.25 -25.01 12.21
C GLY A 46 -9.14 -23.52 12.49
N ILE A 47 -9.80 -23.08 13.56
CA ILE A 47 -9.58 -21.77 14.16
C ILE A 47 -8.29 -21.83 14.97
N GLU A 48 -7.34 -20.96 14.66
CA GLU A 48 -6.10 -20.82 15.41
C GLU A 48 -6.27 -19.89 16.61
N LYS A 49 -6.91 -18.74 16.41
CA LYS A 49 -7.13 -17.72 17.44
C LYS A 49 -8.44 -16.97 17.22
N VAL A 50 -9.01 -16.49 18.32
CA VAL A 50 -10.12 -15.53 18.33
C VAL A 50 -9.76 -14.41 19.31
N PHE A 51 -9.94 -13.17 18.88
CA PHE A 51 -9.79 -11.96 19.69
C PHE A 51 -11.16 -11.30 19.82
N GLU A 52 -11.68 -11.25 21.04
CA GLU A 52 -12.99 -10.68 21.34
C GLU A 52 -12.91 -9.17 21.57
N ASN A 53 -14.01 -8.45 21.31
CA ASN A 53 -14.14 -7.00 21.53
C ASN A 53 -13.00 -6.19 20.86
N ALA A 54 -12.60 -6.64 19.68
CA ALA A 54 -11.55 -6.06 18.89
C ALA A 54 -11.98 -4.76 18.18
N SER A 55 -10.99 -3.95 17.84
CA SER A 55 -11.15 -2.75 17.04
C SER A 55 -11.45 -3.09 15.57
N PRO A 56 -12.20 -2.25 14.84
CA PRO A 56 -12.33 -2.36 13.39
C PRO A 56 -11.00 -2.38 12.63
N PHE A 57 -9.94 -1.82 13.20
CA PHE A 57 -8.60 -1.77 12.60
C PHE A 57 -7.75 -3.02 12.87
N ASP A 58 -8.17 -3.88 13.80
CA ASP A 58 -7.36 -5.03 14.22
C ASP A 58 -7.25 -6.10 13.14
N GLU A 59 -8.23 -6.21 12.23
CA GLU A 59 -8.19 -7.17 11.13
C GLU A 59 -6.96 -6.97 10.23
N ASP A 60 -6.72 -5.73 9.80
CA ASP A 60 -5.57 -5.37 8.97
C ASP A 60 -4.27 -5.48 9.77
N LYS A 61 -4.27 -5.10 11.05
CA LYS A 61 -3.13 -5.25 11.95
C LYS A 61 -2.69 -6.72 12.05
N PHE A 62 -3.61 -7.63 12.42
CA PHE A 62 -3.29 -9.06 12.53
C PHE A 62 -2.92 -9.68 11.19
N THR A 63 -3.53 -9.22 10.09
CA THR A 63 -3.14 -9.64 8.75
C THR A 63 -1.67 -9.32 8.48
N LYS A 64 -1.23 -8.08 8.79
CA LYS A 64 0.17 -7.65 8.63
C LYS A 64 1.12 -8.39 9.57
N GLU A 65 0.74 -8.63 10.82
CA GLU A 65 1.54 -9.42 11.76
C GLU A 65 1.77 -10.86 11.26
N TYR A 66 0.71 -11.52 10.76
CA TYR A 66 0.82 -12.86 10.20
C TYR A 66 1.62 -12.86 8.89
N MET A 67 1.46 -11.84 8.04
CA MET A 67 2.27 -11.64 6.85
C MET A 67 3.77 -11.47 7.18
N ALA A 68 4.09 -10.75 8.25
CA ALA A 68 5.46 -10.57 8.73
C ALA A 68 6.12 -11.88 9.16
N LYS A 69 5.31 -12.81 9.69
CA LYS A 69 5.74 -14.10 10.22
C LYS A 69 5.80 -15.21 9.17
N TYR A 70 4.81 -15.28 8.29
CA TYR A 70 4.65 -16.41 7.34
C TYR A 70 4.89 -16.02 5.88
N GLY A 71 5.03 -14.73 5.58
CA GLY A 71 5.22 -14.19 4.24
C GLY A 71 3.92 -13.72 3.57
N LEU A 72 4.04 -12.73 2.69
CA LEU A 72 2.92 -12.07 2.02
C LEU A 72 2.04 -13.06 1.23
N ASP A 73 2.61 -14.12 0.66
CA ASP A 73 1.87 -15.07 -0.17
C ASP A 73 1.11 -16.14 0.61
N ARG A 74 1.27 -16.18 1.94
CA ARG A 74 0.62 -17.19 2.78
C ARG A 74 -0.60 -16.69 3.53
N VAL A 75 -0.89 -15.39 3.51
CA VAL A 75 -1.85 -14.76 4.41
C VAL A 75 -2.78 -13.82 3.65
N ARG A 76 -4.08 -13.90 3.93
CA ARG A 76 -5.10 -12.96 3.41
C ARG A 76 -6.07 -12.57 4.53
N GLY A 77 -6.65 -11.39 4.42
CA GLY A 77 -7.60 -10.84 5.41
C GLY A 77 -7.77 -9.35 5.24
N GLY A 78 -8.79 -8.76 5.87
CA GLY A 78 -9.06 -7.33 5.81
C GLY A 78 -9.11 -6.79 4.37
N VAL A 79 -8.36 -5.71 4.10
CA VAL A 79 -8.29 -5.11 2.74
C VAL A 79 -7.49 -5.98 1.74
N TYR A 80 -6.73 -6.95 2.22
CA TYR A 80 -5.84 -7.83 1.44
C TYR A 80 -6.50 -9.20 1.17
N VAL A 81 -7.77 -9.21 0.76
CA VAL A 81 -8.54 -10.44 0.52
C VAL A 81 -8.35 -11.04 -0.88
N ALA A 82 -7.84 -10.25 -1.83
CA ALA A 82 -7.63 -10.65 -3.21
C ALA A 82 -6.69 -11.87 -3.30
N MET A 83 -6.91 -12.75 -4.28
CA MET A 83 -6.08 -13.95 -4.46
C MET A 83 -4.61 -13.60 -4.65
N GLU A 84 -4.35 -12.53 -5.39
CA GLU A 84 -3.03 -11.98 -5.61
C GLU A 84 -3.02 -10.53 -5.14
N LEU A 85 -1.95 -10.15 -4.46
CA LEU A 85 -1.70 -8.76 -4.12
C LEU A 85 -1.15 -8.07 -5.37
N ASP A 86 -1.66 -6.88 -5.67
CA ASP A 86 -1.09 -6.05 -6.73
C ASP A 86 0.30 -5.54 -6.34
N VAL A 87 1.01 -4.97 -7.31
CA VAL A 87 2.39 -4.50 -7.13
C VAL A 87 2.46 -3.41 -6.06
N ALA A 88 1.51 -2.47 -6.04
CA ALA A 88 1.50 -1.36 -5.10
C ALA A 88 1.22 -1.85 -3.67
N GLN A 89 0.30 -2.79 -3.50
CA GLN A 89 0.00 -3.45 -2.22
C GLN A 89 1.22 -4.20 -1.69
N ARG A 90 1.87 -5.01 -2.53
CA ARG A 90 3.09 -5.74 -2.13
C ARG A 90 4.20 -4.78 -1.74
N ASP A 91 4.42 -3.73 -2.50
CA ASP A 91 5.44 -2.73 -2.21
C ASP A 91 5.12 -1.95 -0.93
N SER A 92 3.86 -1.57 -0.68
CA SER A 92 3.46 -0.93 0.58
C SER A 92 3.69 -1.86 1.77
N LEU A 93 3.16 -3.09 1.71
CA LEU A 93 3.32 -4.08 2.76
C LEU A 93 4.78 -4.38 3.04
N THR A 94 5.60 -4.58 2.00
CA THR A 94 7.03 -4.86 2.17
C THR A 94 7.74 -3.73 2.93
N ARG A 95 7.46 -2.47 2.58
CA ARG A 95 8.04 -1.31 3.26
C ARG A 95 7.57 -1.16 4.70
N GLU A 96 6.28 -1.35 4.94
CA GLU A 96 5.70 -1.33 6.30
C GLU A 96 6.32 -2.41 7.18
N LEU A 97 6.48 -3.64 6.65
CA LEU A 97 7.07 -4.76 7.38
C LEU A 97 8.58 -4.57 7.63
N TRP A 98 9.30 -3.94 6.71
CA TRP A 98 10.69 -3.55 6.96
C TRP A 98 10.79 -2.47 8.04
N GLY A 99 9.94 -1.45 7.98
CA GLY A 99 9.89 -0.40 9.00
C GLY A 99 9.58 -0.95 10.38
N ALA A 100 8.63 -1.89 10.49
CA ALA A 100 8.29 -2.56 11.75
C ALA A 100 9.42 -3.44 12.33
N LYS A 101 10.46 -3.75 11.54
CA LYS A 101 11.65 -4.52 11.95
C LYS A 101 12.89 -3.63 12.07
N ASP A 102 12.75 -2.31 12.07
CA ASP A 102 13.86 -1.34 12.07
C ASP A 102 14.83 -1.51 10.90
N HIS A 103 14.33 -2.02 9.77
CA HIS A 103 15.08 -2.11 8.53
C HIS A 103 14.80 -0.88 7.66
N CYS A 104 15.76 -0.53 6.81
CA CYS A 104 15.60 0.56 5.86
C CYS A 104 14.37 0.30 4.96
N ILE A 105 13.38 1.19 5.01
CA ILE A 105 12.14 1.06 4.21
C ILE A 105 12.37 1.16 2.69
N ARG A 106 13.58 1.49 2.23
CA ARG A 106 13.94 1.49 0.80
C ARG A 106 14.46 0.14 0.34
N CYS A 107 15.39 -0.44 1.10
CA CYS A 107 16.16 -1.62 0.67
C CYS A 107 15.98 -2.85 1.56
N GLY A 108 15.38 -2.73 2.75
CA GLY A 108 15.13 -3.84 3.66
C GLY A 108 16.35 -4.37 4.42
N TYR A 109 17.51 -3.71 4.33
CA TYR A 109 18.67 -4.02 5.16
C TYR A 109 18.65 -3.20 6.48
N PRO A 110 19.17 -3.75 7.59
CA PRO A 110 19.27 -3.03 8.86
C PRO A 110 20.43 -2.02 8.87
N GLY A 111 20.51 -1.24 9.95
CA GLY A 111 21.68 -0.41 10.28
C GLY A 111 21.74 0.97 9.61
N HIS A 112 20.74 1.34 8.82
CA HIS A 112 20.63 2.69 8.25
C HIS A 112 19.18 3.08 7.94
N PHE A 113 18.92 4.38 7.86
CA PHE A 113 17.62 4.94 7.48
C PHE A 113 17.54 5.24 5.99
N PHE A 114 16.33 5.54 5.50
CA PHE A 114 16.05 5.84 4.08
C PHE A 114 17.03 6.85 3.46
N GLN A 115 17.30 7.96 4.15
CA GLN A 115 18.19 9.02 3.65
C GLN A 115 19.66 8.58 3.48
N ALA A 116 20.10 7.58 4.24
CA ALA A 116 21.46 7.05 4.16
C ALA A 116 21.55 5.79 3.27
N CYS A 117 20.48 5.43 2.56
CA CYS A 117 20.41 4.21 1.79
C CYS A 117 21.21 4.28 0.48
N LYS A 118 22.33 3.56 0.43
CA LYS A 118 23.21 3.44 -0.74
C LYS A 118 23.00 2.16 -1.56
N ALA A 119 22.03 1.34 -1.18
CA ALA A 119 21.77 0.07 -1.84
C ALA A 119 21.23 0.28 -3.27
N LYS A 120 21.68 -0.59 -4.20
CA LYS A 120 21.16 -0.68 -5.58
C LYS A 120 20.12 -1.79 -5.75
N VAL A 121 20.11 -2.75 -4.84
CA VAL A 121 19.20 -3.90 -4.82
C VAL A 121 18.68 -4.07 -3.41
N ALA A 122 17.38 -4.30 -3.26
CA ALA A 122 16.76 -4.58 -1.98
C ALA A 122 17.03 -6.00 -1.50
N SER A 123 16.78 -6.27 -0.21
CA SER A 123 16.96 -7.57 0.42
C SER A 123 16.06 -8.66 -0.16
N ASN A 124 14.99 -8.29 -0.87
CA ASN A 124 14.13 -9.21 -1.61
C ASN A 124 14.54 -9.37 -3.09
N GLY A 125 15.70 -8.86 -3.51
CA GLY A 125 16.22 -8.97 -4.87
C GLY A 125 15.70 -7.92 -5.86
N ARG A 126 14.75 -7.05 -5.46
CA ARG A 126 14.22 -5.99 -6.31
C ARG A 126 15.30 -4.94 -6.61
N ARG A 127 15.50 -4.62 -7.88
CA ARG A 127 16.37 -3.49 -8.29
C ARG A 127 15.77 -2.17 -7.82
N LEU A 128 16.56 -1.36 -7.13
CA LEU A 128 16.15 -0.04 -6.66
C LEU A 128 16.43 0.98 -7.76
N VAL A 129 15.40 1.73 -8.08
CA VAL A 129 15.38 2.77 -9.10
C VAL A 129 14.87 4.05 -8.46
N TRP A 130 15.20 5.18 -9.08
CA TRP A 130 14.69 6.48 -8.72
C TRP A 130 13.68 6.87 -9.79
N ASP A 131 12.40 6.99 -9.43
CA ASP A 131 11.36 7.38 -10.36
C ASP A 131 10.98 8.85 -10.19
N CYS A 132 10.70 9.51 -11.31
CA CYS A 132 10.14 10.85 -11.30
C CYS A 132 8.61 10.76 -11.31
N GLU A 133 7.96 11.12 -10.20
CA GLU A 133 6.48 11.11 -10.11
C GLU A 133 5.80 12.01 -11.16
N ALA A 134 6.51 12.99 -11.71
CA ALA A 134 5.96 13.93 -12.69
C ALA A 134 5.89 13.38 -14.12
N CYS A 135 6.76 12.45 -14.49
CA CYS A 135 6.85 11.93 -15.87
C CYS A 135 7.12 10.42 -15.97
N THR A 136 7.15 9.73 -14.84
CA THR A 136 7.33 8.27 -14.72
C THR A 136 8.67 7.76 -15.27
N SER A 137 9.61 8.65 -15.56
CA SER A 137 10.98 8.29 -15.94
C SER A 137 11.70 7.66 -14.75
N MET A 138 12.46 6.59 -15.01
CA MET A 138 13.19 5.82 -14.00
C MET A 138 14.69 5.96 -14.21
N PHE A 139 15.44 6.11 -13.14
CA PHE A 139 16.89 6.34 -13.14
C PHE A 139 17.60 5.34 -12.23
N GLU A 140 18.81 4.95 -12.62
CA GLU A 140 19.59 3.98 -11.85
C GLU A 140 20.35 4.62 -10.67
N ASN A 141 20.55 5.94 -10.72
CA ASN A 141 21.23 6.67 -9.68
C ASN A 141 20.55 8.01 -9.33
N GLU A 142 20.82 8.45 -8.11
CA GLU A 142 20.21 9.65 -7.53
C GLU A 142 20.65 10.92 -8.24
N ALA A 143 21.89 10.96 -8.77
CA ALA A 143 22.44 12.15 -9.42
C ALA A 143 21.73 12.44 -10.74
N GLU A 144 21.50 11.42 -11.56
CA GLU A 144 20.72 11.51 -12.79
C GLU A 144 19.27 11.92 -12.50
N TRP A 145 18.65 11.28 -11.51
CA TRP A 145 17.30 11.64 -11.08
C TRP A 145 17.22 13.09 -10.59
N LYS A 146 18.15 13.56 -9.74
CA LYS A 146 18.20 14.97 -9.29
C LYS A 146 18.37 15.94 -10.45
N SER A 147 19.28 15.63 -11.38
CA SER A 147 19.49 16.44 -12.58
C SER A 147 18.23 16.52 -13.45
N HIS A 148 17.52 15.39 -13.57
CA HIS A 148 16.23 15.33 -14.25
C HIS A 148 15.17 16.12 -13.50
N GLU A 149 14.97 15.89 -12.19
CA GLU A 149 13.91 16.49 -11.38
C GLU A 149 13.94 18.02 -11.46
N MET A 150 15.12 18.63 -11.34
CA MET A 150 15.32 20.08 -11.48
C MET A 150 14.83 20.64 -12.82
N LYS A 151 14.96 19.85 -13.91
CA LYS A 151 14.53 20.23 -15.26
C LYS A 151 13.09 19.83 -15.54
N CYS A 152 12.65 18.69 -15.01
CA CYS A 152 11.32 18.12 -15.17
C CYS A 152 10.27 18.97 -14.44
N TRP A 153 10.62 19.64 -13.35
CA TRP A 153 9.77 20.67 -12.73
C TRP A 153 9.32 21.74 -13.74
N ARG A 154 10.23 22.21 -14.61
CA ARG A 154 9.89 23.19 -15.66
C ARG A 154 8.95 22.61 -16.73
N TYR A 155 9.04 21.30 -16.97
CA TYR A 155 8.11 20.58 -17.84
C TYR A 155 6.72 20.42 -17.20
N LYS A 156 6.65 20.04 -15.91
CA LYS A 156 5.38 19.97 -15.14
C LYS A 156 4.70 21.34 -15.08
N MET A 157 5.45 22.42 -14.90
CA MET A 157 4.92 23.79 -14.94
C MET A 157 4.33 24.14 -16.33
N ARG A 158 4.97 23.72 -17.43
CA ARG A 158 4.46 23.94 -18.81
C ARG A 158 3.14 23.22 -19.11
N ILE A 159 2.92 22.03 -18.55
CA ILE A 159 1.69 21.24 -18.78
C ILE A 159 0.65 21.40 -17.67
N ALA A 160 1.03 21.98 -16.52
CA ALA A 160 0.15 22.21 -15.38
C ALA A 160 -1.02 23.09 -15.81
N VAL A 161 -2.23 22.54 -15.70
CA VAL A 161 -3.48 23.28 -15.87
C VAL A 161 -3.85 23.88 -14.51
N CYS A 162 -3.92 25.19 -14.45
CA CYS A 162 -4.32 25.90 -13.24
C CYS A 162 -5.78 25.57 -12.89
N TYR A 163 -6.02 24.98 -11.72
CA TYR A 163 -7.38 24.64 -11.28
C TYR A 163 -8.27 25.87 -11.03
N ARG A 164 -7.67 27.05 -10.84
CA ARG A 164 -8.44 28.30 -10.72
C ARG A 164 -8.89 28.82 -12.07
N CYS A 165 -7.99 28.90 -13.07
CA CYS A 165 -8.30 29.62 -14.30
C CYS A 165 -8.35 28.78 -15.57
N GLY A 166 -8.00 27.49 -15.50
CA GLY A 166 -7.98 26.56 -16.62
C GLY A 166 -6.81 26.75 -17.60
N ARG A 167 -5.97 27.78 -17.45
CA ARG A 167 -4.81 28.02 -18.33
C ARG A 167 -3.63 27.14 -17.94
N ARG A 168 -2.79 26.82 -18.93
CA ARG A 168 -1.54 26.08 -18.73
C ARG A 168 -0.41 27.00 -18.26
N GLY A 169 0.64 26.42 -17.68
CA GLY A 169 1.90 27.14 -17.43
C GLY A 169 2.13 27.58 -15.98
N HIS A 170 1.18 27.35 -15.06
CA HIS A 170 1.27 27.75 -13.65
C HIS A 170 0.32 26.94 -12.76
N PHE A 171 0.56 26.97 -11.45
CA PHE A 171 -0.34 26.37 -10.45
C PHE A 171 -1.33 27.40 -9.91
N SER A 172 -2.39 26.94 -9.24
CA SER A 172 -3.41 27.79 -8.63
C SER A 172 -2.87 28.84 -7.65
N VAL A 173 -1.74 28.53 -7.00
CA VAL A 173 -1.05 29.43 -6.06
C VAL A 173 -0.41 30.63 -6.77
N ASP A 174 0.04 30.45 -8.01
CA ASP A 174 0.67 31.50 -8.83
C ASP A 174 -0.31 32.10 -9.86
N CYS A 175 -1.62 31.92 -9.63
CA CYS A 175 -2.65 32.34 -10.57
C CYS A 175 -3.03 33.80 -10.39
N PHE A 176 -2.56 34.65 -11.31
CA PHE A 176 -2.92 36.07 -11.40
C PHE A 176 -4.17 36.35 -12.25
N ALA A 177 -4.78 35.32 -12.84
CA ALA A 177 -5.96 35.48 -13.68
C ALA A 177 -7.18 35.89 -12.86
N ARG A 178 -7.89 36.93 -13.33
CA ARG A 178 -9.17 37.39 -12.74
C ARG A 178 -10.39 36.66 -13.30
N ARG A 179 -10.21 35.92 -14.40
CA ARG A 179 -11.26 35.16 -15.09
C ARG A 179 -10.78 33.79 -15.53
N ASP A 180 -11.66 32.80 -15.57
CA ASP A 180 -11.38 31.49 -16.16
C ASP A 180 -11.37 31.52 -17.70
N LEU A 181 -11.24 30.37 -18.35
CA LEU A 181 -11.31 30.20 -19.81
C LEU A 181 -12.72 30.45 -20.37
N SER A 182 -13.76 30.33 -19.54
CA SER A 182 -15.16 30.53 -19.90
C SER A 182 -15.65 31.96 -19.66
N GLY A 183 -14.77 32.84 -19.14
CA GLY A 183 -15.06 34.25 -18.86
C GLY A 183 -15.63 34.54 -17.47
N ASN A 184 -15.80 33.52 -16.62
CA ASN A 184 -16.33 33.67 -15.26
C ASN A 184 -15.30 34.35 -14.35
N ILE A 185 -15.78 35.22 -13.46
CA ILE A 185 -14.93 35.93 -12.49
C ILE A 185 -14.43 34.94 -11.45
N LEU A 186 -13.11 34.92 -11.23
CA LEU A 186 -12.48 34.10 -10.21
C LEU A 186 -12.44 34.86 -8.88
N ILE A 187 -12.97 34.24 -7.82
CA ILE A 187 -12.92 34.80 -6.47
C ILE A 187 -11.45 34.88 -6.06
N ILE A 188 -10.99 36.10 -5.76
CA ILE A 188 -9.65 36.37 -5.27
C ILE A 188 -9.68 36.06 -3.77
N LYS A 189 -8.88 35.09 -3.32
CA LYS A 189 -8.49 34.96 -1.92
C LYS A 189 -7.15 35.64 -1.74
#